data_AF-A0A968BTZ2-F1
#
_entry.id   AF-A0A968BTZ2-F1
#
_cell.length_a   1.000
_cell.length_b   1.000
_cell.length_c   1.000
_cell.angle_alpha   90.00
_cell.angle_beta   90.00
_cell.angle_gamma   90.00
#
_symmetry.space_group_name_H-M   'P 1'
#
loop_
_entity.id
_entity.type
_entity.pdbx_description
1 polymer ?
#
loop_
_entity_poly.entity_id
_entity_poly.type
_entity_poly.pdbx_seq_one_letter_code
_entity_poly.pdbx_strand_id
1 'polypeptide(L)'
;IATTARLKVDPGTMVSAGQQLTEGSINPIRLLRILGREAAQVYLLKEIQQVYRSQGVIISDKHIEAIIRQMTNKVHVVSAGDTELLPDELVNRLIFQD
;
A
#
# COMPACT_ATOMS: atom_id res chain seq x y z
N ILE A 1 1.06 13.32 -16.23
CA ILE A 1 -0.20 13.55 -15.48
C ILE A 1 -1.26 13.75 -16.55
N ALA A 2 -2.42 13.08 -16.45
CA ALA A 2 -3.48 13.28 -17.44
C ALA A 2 -3.87 14.77 -17.45
N THR A 3 -3.98 15.37 -18.63
CA THR A 3 -4.23 16.81 -18.80
C THR A 3 -5.54 17.28 -18.14
N THR A 4 -6.45 16.35 -17.86
CA THR A 4 -7.75 16.58 -17.21
C THR A 4 -7.75 16.34 -15.69
N ALA A 5 -6.64 15.90 -15.10
CA ALA A 5 -6.60 15.61 -13.67
C ALA A 5 -6.58 16.90 -12.84
N ARG A 6 -7.47 16.98 -11.83
CA ARG A 6 -7.47 18.07 -10.85
C ARG A 6 -6.28 17.93 -9.91
N LEU A 7 -5.47 18.97 -9.81
CA LEU A 7 -4.29 19.01 -8.96
C LEU A 7 -4.66 19.39 -7.52
N LYS A 8 -3.98 18.76 -6.55
CA LYS A 8 -4.10 19.04 -5.11
C LYS A 8 -2.97 19.93 -4.58
N VAL A 9 -2.07 20.37 -5.45
CA VAL A 9 -0.88 21.14 -5.09
C VAL A 9 -0.76 22.34 -6.02
N ASP A 10 -0.25 23.45 -5.47
CA ASP A 10 0.01 24.65 -6.23
C ASP A 10 1.40 24.59 -6.89
N PRO A 11 1.59 25.26 -8.04
CA PRO A 11 2.90 25.40 -8.67
C PRO A 11 3.94 25.98 -7.70
N GLY A 12 5.12 25.38 -7.65
CA GLY A 12 6.22 25.80 -6.76
C GLY A 12 6.17 25.20 -5.35
N THR A 13 5.16 24.40 -5.03
CA THR A 13 5.07 23.70 -3.74
C THR A 13 6.11 22.57 -3.66
N MET A 14 6.88 22.54 -2.56
CA MET A 14 7.74 21.40 -2.23
C MET A 14 6.88 20.21 -1.82
N VAL A 15 7.13 19.05 -2.42
CA VAL A 15 6.36 17.83 -2.17
C VAL A 15 7.25 16.71 -1.65
N SER A 16 6.69 15.91 -0.74
CA SER A 16 7.37 14.73 -0.20
C SER A 16 7.08 13.48 -1.03
N ALA A 17 7.98 12.50 -0.97
CA ALA A 17 7.73 11.18 -1.57
C ALA A 17 6.41 10.60 -1.05
N GLY A 18 5.56 10.15 -1.97
CA GLY A 18 4.24 9.58 -1.64
C GLY A 18 3.11 10.60 -1.47
N GLN A 19 3.39 11.90 -1.54
CA GLN A 19 2.35 12.93 -1.54
C GLN A 19 1.46 12.82 -2.78
N GLN A 20 0.14 12.82 -2.54
CA GLN A 20 -0.85 12.78 -3.61
C GLN A 20 -0.92 14.14 -4.31
N LEU A 21 -0.66 14.15 -5.62
CA LEU A 21 -0.64 15.37 -6.44
C LEU A 21 -1.95 15.62 -7.18
N THR A 22 -2.77 14.59 -7.38
CA THR A 22 -4.04 14.66 -8.12
C THR A 22 -5.19 14.15 -7.27
N GLU A 23 -6.41 14.63 -7.53
CA GLU A 23 -7.63 14.04 -6.98
C GLU A 23 -7.83 12.59 -7.45
N GLY A 24 -8.71 11.85 -6.74
CA GLY A 24 -9.07 10.47 -7.04
C GLY A 24 -8.50 9.46 -6.03
N SER A 25 -8.72 8.18 -6.34
CA SER A 25 -8.27 7.07 -5.51
C SER A 25 -6.76 6.84 -5.63
N ILE A 26 -6.13 6.50 -4.51
CA ILE A 26 -4.71 6.15 -4.48
C ILE A 26 -4.58 4.67 -4.83
N ASN A 27 -3.64 4.34 -5.72
CA ASN A 27 -3.31 2.95 -6.01
C ASN A 27 -2.49 2.36 -4.84
N PRO A 28 -3.00 1.33 -4.12
CA PRO A 28 -2.35 0.77 -2.95
C PRO A 28 -1.02 0.08 -3.26
N ILE A 29 -0.84 -0.47 -4.48
CA ILE A 29 0.43 -1.07 -4.91
C ILE A 29 1.50 0.02 -5.08
N ARG A 30 1.12 1.17 -5.65
CA ARG A 30 2.02 2.31 -5.78
C ARG A 30 2.38 2.89 -4.40
N LEU A 31 1.40 2.97 -3.51
CA LEU A 31 1.59 3.40 -2.12
C LEU A 31 2.57 2.48 -1.39
N LEU A 32 2.39 1.16 -1.50
CA LEU A 32 3.27 0.15 -0.92
C LEU A 32 4.72 0.30 -1.38
N ARG A 33 4.94 0.57 -2.67
CA ARG A 33 6.29 0.74 -3.24
C ARG A 33 6.99 2.03 -2.80
N ILE A 34 6.24 3.09 -2.49
CA ILE A 34 6.79 4.42 -2.19
C ILE A 34 6.90 4.66 -0.69
N LEU A 35 5.83 4.39 0.06
CA LEU A 35 5.73 4.67 1.50
C LEU A 35 5.89 3.41 2.38
N GLY A 36 6.02 2.24 1.76
CA GLY A 36 6.20 0.98 2.47
C GLY A 36 4.90 0.35 2.95
N ARG A 37 5.07 -0.78 3.66
CA ARG A 37 3.97 -1.67 4.06
C ARG A 37 3.01 -1.00 5.02
N GLU A 38 3.51 -0.40 6.08
CA GLU A 38 2.68 0.17 7.15
C GLU A 38 1.74 1.24 6.61
N ALA A 39 2.26 2.19 5.83
CA ALA A 39 1.45 3.22 5.19
C ALA A 39 0.37 2.63 4.25
N ALA A 40 0.70 1.59 3.49
CA ALA A 40 -0.26 0.91 2.62
C ALA A 40 -1.35 0.16 3.42
N GLN A 41 -0.98 -0.48 4.53
CA GLN A 41 -1.94 -1.18 5.40
C GLN A 41 -2.90 -0.20 6.09
N VAL A 42 -2.40 0.92 6.61
CA VAL A 42 -3.22 1.97 7.22
C VAL A 42 -4.18 2.58 6.19
N TYR A 43 -3.70 2.85 4.98
CA TYR A 43 -4.54 3.33 3.88
C TYR A 43 -5.66 2.33 3.55
N LEU A 44 -5.33 1.05 3.36
CA LEU A 44 -6.32 0.01 3.07
C LEU A 44 -7.35 -0.12 4.20
N LEU A 45 -6.92 -0.10 5.46
CA LEU A 45 -7.82 -0.15 6.61
C LEU A 45 -8.81 1.02 6.57
N LYS A 46 -8.31 2.24 6.36
CA LYS A 46 -9.14 3.45 6.31
C LYS A 46 -10.15 3.42 5.16
N GLU A 47 -9.75 3.00 3.97
CA GLU A 47 -10.64 2.94 2.80
C GLU A 47 -11.72 1.86 2.96
N ILE A 48 -11.33 0.66 3.41
CA ILE A 48 -12.28 -0.43 3.65
C ILE A 48 -13.28 -0.01 4.74
N GLN A 49 -12.79 0.57 5.83
CA GLN A 49 -13.64 1.01 6.95
C GLN A 49 -14.63 2.10 6.53
N GLN A 50 -14.24 3.03 5.65
CA GLN A 50 -15.16 4.03 5.09
C GLN A 50 -16.31 3.39 4.31
N VAL A 51 -16.03 2.37 3.50
CA VAL A 51 -17.06 1.66 2.72
C VAL A 51 -18.05 0.94 3.63
N TYR A 52 -17.58 0.18 4.62
CA TYR A 52 -18.48 -0.50 5.57
C TYR A 52 -19.33 0.49 6.37
N ARG A 53 -18.73 1.60 6.85
CA ARG A 53 -19.47 2.67 7.54
C ARG A 53 -20.54 3.30 6.66
N SER A 54 -20.26 3.54 5.37
CA SER A 54 -21.25 4.09 4.44
C SER A 54 -22.45 3.15 4.19
N GLN A 55 -22.25 1.85 4.39
CA GLN A 55 -23.30 0.83 4.29
C GLN A 55 -24.00 0.58 5.64
N GLY A 56 -23.66 1.34 6.69
CA GLY A 56 -24.21 1.16 8.04
C GLY A 56 -23.72 -0.09 8.77
N VAL A 57 -22.67 -0.75 8.27
CA VAL A 57 -22.12 -1.99 8.85
C VAL A 57 -20.96 -1.63 9.76
N ILE A 58 -21.05 -2.04 11.03
CA ILE A 58 -19.97 -1.90 12.00
C ILE A 58 -19.10 -3.16 11.95
N ILE A 59 -17.83 -3.01 11.59
CA ILE A 59 -16.83 -4.07 11.59
C ILE A 59 -15.63 -3.64 12.44
N SER A 60 -15.11 -4.56 13.24
CA SER A 60 -13.93 -4.32 14.07
C SER A 60 -12.67 -4.32 13.20
N ASP A 61 -11.80 -3.33 13.44
CA ASP A 61 -10.56 -3.12 12.71
C ASP A 61 -9.67 -4.38 12.70
N LYS A 62 -9.67 -5.18 13.79
CA LYS A 62 -8.91 -6.45 13.90
C LYS A 62 -9.19 -7.44 12.76
N HIS A 63 -10.43 -7.48 12.26
CA HIS A 63 -10.80 -8.39 11.18
C HIS A 63 -10.23 -7.93 9.86
N ILE A 64 -10.30 -6.62 9.60
CA ILE A 64 -9.76 -6.00 8.40
C ILE A 64 -8.22 -6.11 8.42
N GLU A 65 -7.60 -5.84 9.56
CA GLU A 65 -6.15 -5.95 9.76
C GLU A 65 -5.63 -7.37 9.50
N ALA A 66 -6.34 -8.40 9.99
CA ALA A 66 -5.96 -9.79 9.75
C ALA A 66 -5.93 -10.14 8.25
N ILE A 67 -6.91 -9.64 7.49
CA ILE A 67 -6.99 -9.81 6.03
C ILE A 67 -5.86 -9.03 5.33
N ILE A 68 -5.69 -7.75 5.67
CA ILE A 68 -4.65 -6.89 5.11
C ILE A 68 -3.24 -7.46 5.35
N ARG A 69 -3.02 -8.03 6.53
CA ARG A 69 -1.76 -8.73 6.86
C ARG A 69 -1.53 -9.91 5.92
N GLN A 70 -2.55 -10.71 5.64
CA GLN A 70 -2.45 -11.83 4.70
C GLN A 70 -2.18 -11.36 3.26
N MET A 71 -2.81 -10.25 2.82
CA MET A 71 -2.56 -9.65 1.50
C MET A 71 -1.12 -9.16 1.32
N THR A 72 -0.43 -8.79 2.40
CA THR A 72 0.92 -8.19 2.37
C THR A 72 2.02 -9.13 2.85
N ASN A 73 1.74 -10.44 2.90
CA ASN A 73 2.62 -11.45 3.48
C ASN A 73 3.69 -11.98 2.52
N LYS A 74 3.61 -11.64 1.23
CA LYS A 74 4.55 -12.10 0.21
C LYS A 74 5.48 -10.98 -0.22
N VAL A 75 6.73 -11.33 -0.52
CA VAL A 75 7.75 -10.41 -1.05
C VAL A 75 8.34 -10.98 -2.33
N HIS A 76 8.81 -10.10 -3.21
CA HIS A 76 9.45 -10.46 -4.45
C HIS A 76 10.95 -10.25 -4.30
N VAL A 77 11.74 -11.29 -4.56
CA VAL A 77 13.19 -11.24 -4.45
C VAL A 77 13.77 -10.52 -5.66
N VAL A 78 14.40 -9.36 -5.42
CA VAL A 78 15.06 -8.58 -6.49
C VAL A 78 16.50 -9.03 -6.69
N SER A 79 17.16 -9.47 -5.61
CA SER A 79 18.53 -9.98 -5.63
C SER A 79 18.66 -11.07 -4.56
N ALA A 80 19.25 -12.21 -4.96
CA ALA A 80 19.45 -13.36 -4.09
C ALA A 80 20.56 -13.16 -3.06
N GLY A 81 21.54 -12.29 -3.35
CA GLY A 81 22.73 -12.13 -2.49
C GLY A 81 23.39 -13.47 -2.19
N ASP A 82 23.59 -13.76 -0.90
CA ASP A 82 24.17 -15.01 -0.40
C ASP A 82 23.11 -16.06 0.00
N THR A 83 21.83 -15.81 -0.31
CA THR A 83 20.73 -16.75 -0.02
C THR A 83 20.54 -17.75 -1.15
N GLU A 84 19.89 -18.89 -0.87
CA GLU A 84 19.51 -19.88 -1.89
C GLU A 84 18.25 -19.48 -2.68
N LEU A 85 17.70 -18.29 -2.44
CA LEU A 85 16.49 -17.81 -3.10
C LEU A 85 16.73 -17.48 -4.56
N LEU A 86 15.75 -17.72 -5.41
CA LEU A 86 15.86 -17.37 -6.83
C LEU A 86 15.48 -15.90 -7.05
N PRO A 87 16.17 -15.17 -7.95
CA PRO A 87 15.69 -13.90 -8.47
C PRO A 87 14.27 -14.07 -9.04
N ASP A 88 13.42 -13.05 -8.82
CA ASP A 88 11.99 -13.05 -9.17
C ASP A 88 11.12 -14.07 -8.43
N GLU A 89 11.67 -14.77 -7.43
CA GLU A 89 10.89 -15.67 -6.58
C GLU A 89 9.96 -14.88 -5.65
N LEU A 90 8.76 -15.42 -5.46
CA LEU A 90 7.74 -14.85 -4.61
C LEU A 90 7.62 -15.64 -3.32
N VAL A 91 8.37 -15.21 -2.31
CA VAL A 91 8.54 -15.91 -1.04
C VAL A 91 7.67 -15.32 0.07
N ASN A 92 7.39 -16.13 1.09
CA ASN A 92 6.78 -15.62 2.31
C ASN A 92 7.77 -14.69 3.01
N ARG A 93 7.29 -13.52 3.42
CA ARG A 93 8.11 -12.51 4.08
C ARG A 93 8.80 -13.05 5.33
N LEU A 94 8.13 -13.88 6.13
CA LEU A 94 8.72 -14.42 7.35
C LEU A 94 9.98 -15.22 7.02
N ILE A 95 9.89 -16.10 6.02
CA ILE A 95 11.02 -16.90 5.52
C ILE A 95 12.15 -16.01 4.97
N PHE A 96 11.82 -14.87 4.37
CA PHE A 96 12.83 -13.92 3.86
C PHE A 96 13.51 -13.08 4.96
N GLN A 97 12.89 -12.94 6.12
CA GLN A 97 13.39 -12.12 7.24
C GLN A 97 14.17 -12.94 8.27
N ASP A 98 14.06 -14.27 8.20
CA ASP A 98 14.83 -15.23 9.00
C ASP A 98 16.23 -15.45 8.38
#